data_AF-A0AA42GP07-F1
#
_entry.id   AF-A0AA42GP07-F1
#
_cell.length_a   1.000
_cell.length_b   1.000
_cell.length_c   1.000
_cell.angle_alpha   90.00
_cell.angle_beta   90.00
_cell.angle_gamma   90.00
#
_symmetry.space_group_name_H-M   'P 1'
#
loop_
_entity.id
_entity.type
_entity.pdbx_description
1 polymer ?
#
loop_
_entity_poly.entity_id
_entity_poly.type
_entity_poly.pdbx_seq_one_letter_code
_entity_poly.pdbx_strand_id
1 'polypeptide(L)'
;MNDDAPSEINWLAPDQDRRLAEGLGAALEARARSGESMRGFRLKYASLAGIDLVHHGSREGYDLREADLYRADLQNAHLFALNLRGASLMKADLRGANLHCADLRDCNLLGVRLEGARLDNVLWDRQLIQERRGRERQREGHAEGARQDFEEAEETYRNLRLRLEKAGLFEQAGQFFHREMVMRRLQMPRLSSRRLLSWLVDLFSGYGEKPLNVVLFSLGLIFACGLLYFLVGVRHGDLPLGLALERGLAANLRDLLDCIYYSVVTFTTLGYGDITPHGLARPIAAFEAFAGSFTMALFVVVFVKKMTR
;
A
#
# COMPACT_ATOMS: atom_id res chain seq x y z
N MET A 1 20.29 12.49 -50.58
CA MET A 1 21.43 12.34 -49.64
C MET A 1 20.97 11.26 -48.68
N ASN A 2 21.47 10.03 -48.87
CA ASN A 2 20.96 8.73 -48.41
C ASN A 2 19.78 8.71 -47.41
N ASP A 3 18.59 8.43 -47.94
CA ASP A 3 17.51 7.73 -47.25
C ASP A 3 17.87 6.24 -47.17
N ASP A 4 18.81 5.87 -46.32
CA ASP A 4 18.89 4.50 -45.82
C ASP A 4 17.87 4.42 -44.68
N ALA A 5 16.61 4.12 -45.01
CA ALA A 5 15.65 3.65 -44.03
C ALA A 5 16.33 2.49 -43.29
N PRO A 6 16.55 2.55 -41.96
CA PRO A 6 17.26 1.51 -41.26
C PRO A 6 16.51 0.20 -41.50
N SER A 7 17.19 -0.74 -42.14
CA SER A 7 16.81 -2.14 -42.30
C SER A 7 15.90 -2.58 -41.15
N GLU A 8 14.70 -3.08 -41.46
CA GLU A 8 13.63 -3.46 -40.52
C GLU A 8 14.18 -3.86 -39.15
N ILE A 9 14.13 -2.94 -38.18
CA ILE A 9 14.59 -3.22 -36.82
C ILE A 9 13.71 -4.36 -36.30
N ASN A 10 14.30 -5.52 -36.03
CA ASN A 10 13.57 -6.63 -35.44
C ASN A 10 13.29 -6.36 -33.97
N TRP A 11 12.15 -5.74 -33.67
CA TRP A 11 11.70 -5.36 -32.33
C TRP A 11 11.58 -6.51 -31.33
N LEU A 12 11.53 -7.77 -31.78
CA LEU A 12 11.27 -8.95 -30.95
C LEU A 12 12.50 -9.84 -30.74
N ALA A 13 13.68 -9.46 -31.24
CA ALA A 13 14.90 -10.26 -31.11
C ALA A 13 15.30 -10.49 -29.63
N PRO A 14 15.45 -11.75 -29.14
CA PRO A 14 15.67 -12.06 -27.72
C PRO A 14 16.99 -11.57 -27.12
N ASP A 15 18.04 -11.51 -27.95
CA ASP A 15 19.43 -11.43 -27.49
C ASP A 15 20.20 -10.25 -28.09
N GLN A 16 19.50 -9.27 -28.67
CA GLN A 16 20.14 -8.10 -29.23
C GLN A 16 20.34 -7.04 -28.14
N ASP A 17 21.58 -6.83 -27.71
CA ASP A 17 21.95 -5.70 -26.87
C ASP A 17 21.79 -4.41 -27.69
N ARG A 18 20.85 -3.54 -27.28
CA ARG A 18 20.50 -2.32 -28.00
C ARG A 18 21.27 -1.08 -27.52
N ARG A 19 22.32 -1.26 -26.72
CA ARG A 19 23.10 -0.15 -26.19
C ARG A 19 23.77 0.72 -27.26
N LEU A 20 24.19 0.10 -28.36
CA LEU A 20 24.89 0.75 -29.48
C LEU A 20 23.99 0.90 -30.72
N ALA A 21 22.69 0.66 -30.61
CA ALA A 21 21.77 0.78 -31.73
C ALA A 21 21.53 2.26 -32.06
N GLU A 22 22.33 2.81 -32.97
CA GLU A 22 22.17 4.17 -33.48
C GLU A 22 20.80 4.33 -34.17
N GLY A 23 20.15 5.48 -33.95
CA GLY A 23 18.83 5.77 -34.55
C GLY A 23 17.65 5.01 -33.94
N LEU A 24 17.86 4.15 -32.93
CA LEU A 24 16.79 3.37 -32.32
C LEU A 24 15.66 4.24 -31.75
N GLY A 25 16.00 5.36 -31.10
CA GLY A 25 15.00 6.31 -30.57
C GLY A 25 14.12 6.87 -31.69
N ALA A 26 14.73 7.41 -32.75
CA ALA A 26 14.01 7.94 -33.90
C ALA A 26 13.14 6.89 -34.60
N ALA A 27 13.64 5.65 -34.73
CA ALA A 27 12.87 4.56 -35.30
C ALA A 27 11.68 4.15 -34.41
N LEU A 28 11.84 4.18 -33.08
CA LEU A 28 10.76 3.90 -32.14
C LEU A 28 9.71 5.01 -32.14
N GLU A 29 10.10 6.27 -32.26
CA GLU A 29 9.17 7.40 -32.44
C GLU A 29 8.40 7.30 -33.77
N ALA A 30 9.08 6.97 -34.87
CA ALA A 30 8.43 6.75 -36.15
C ALA A 30 7.44 5.57 -36.09
N ARG A 31 7.82 4.50 -35.39
CA ARG A 31 6.96 3.34 -35.11
C ARG A 31 5.74 3.72 -34.27
N ALA A 32 5.91 4.58 -33.27
CA ALA A 32 4.80 5.07 -32.47
C ALA A 32 3.82 5.91 -33.31
N ARG A 33 4.35 6.80 -34.15
CA ARG A 33 3.52 7.64 -35.06
C ARG A 33 2.73 6.84 -36.09
N SER A 34 3.16 5.63 -36.45
CA SER A 34 2.39 4.77 -37.34
C SER A 34 1.13 4.20 -36.69
N GLY A 35 0.99 4.31 -35.36
CA GLY A 35 -0.17 3.82 -34.61
C GLY A 35 -0.22 2.29 -34.43
N GLU A 36 0.81 1.57 -34.91
CA GLU A 36 0.91 0.13 -34.70
C GLU A 36 1.29 -0.21 -33.26
N SER A 37 0.84 -1.37 -32.78
CA SER A 37 1.17 -1.83 -31.42
C SER A 37 2.67 -2.10 -31.27
N MET A 38 3.26 -1.57 -30.20
CA MET A 38 4.65 -1.83 -29.80
C MET A 38 4.74 -2.84 -28.66
N ARG A 39 3.69 -3.67 -28.52
CA ARG A 39 3.60 -4.69 -27.48
C ARG A 39 4.72 -5.72 -27.61
N GLY A 40 5.33 -6.08 -26.48
CA GLY A 40 6.35 -7.11 -26.39
C GLY A 40 7.72 -6.70 -26.94
N PHE A 41 7.92 -5.42 -27.27
CA PHE A 41 9.19 -4.92 -27.80
C PHE A 41 10.34 -5.21 -26.84
N ARG A 42 11.42 -5.77 -27.36
CA ARG A 42 12.63 -6.11 -26.60
C ARG A 42 13.65 -4.99 -26.76
N LEU A 43 13.63 -4.07 -25.80
CA LEU A 43 14.41 -2.83 -25.75
C LEU A 43 15.43 -2.86 -24.59
N LYS A 44 15.96 -4.05 -24.27
CA LYS A 44 16.99 -4.22 -23.23
C LYS A 44 18.19 -3.33 -23.55
N TYR A 45 18.68 -2.62 -22.54
CA TYR A 45 19.83 -1.72 -22.63
C TYR A 45 19.69 -0.58 -23.66
N ALA A 46 18.49 -0.33 -24.19
CA ALA A 46 18.28 0.68 -25.20
C ALA A 46 18.63 2.08 -24.67
N SER A 47 19.34 2.86 -25.49
CA SER A 47 19.59 4.28 -25.23
C SER A 47 18.42 5.10 -25.79
N LEU A 48 17.49 5.49 -24.93
CA LEU A 48 16.24 6.19 -25.25
C LEU A 48 16.08 7.48 -24.41
N ALA A 49 17.21 8.08 -24.02
CA ALA A 49 17.19 9.33 -23.25
C ALA A 49 16.52 10.44 -24.08
N GLY A 50 15.58 11.15 -23.46
CA GLY A 50 14.83 12.24 -24.08
C GLY A 50 13.81 11.81 -25.14
N ILE A 51 13.55 10.51 -25.32
CA ILE A 51 12.60 10.03 -26.33
C ILE A 51 11.21 10.64 -26.14
N ASP A 52 10.55 10.99 -27.25
CA ASP A 52 9.17 11.47 -27.24
C ASP A 52 8.17 10.40 -27.68
N LEU A 53 7.52 9.76 -26.69
CA LEU A 53 6.43 8.81 -26.91
C LEU A 53 5.08 9.40 -26.47
N VAL A 54 4.88 10.70 -26.65
CA VAL A 54 3.59 11.35 -26.42
C VAL A 54 2.70 11.21 -27.65
N HIS A 55 1.49 10.70 -27.44
CA HIS A 55 0.48 10.60 -28.49
C HIS A 55 -0.31 11.92 -28.58
N HIS A 56 0.25 12.90 -29.30
CA HIS A 56 -0.38 14.21 -29.45
C HIS A 56 -1.76 14.10 -30.09
N GLY A 57 -2.76 14.76 -29.49
CA GLY A 57 -4.15 14.74 -29.96
C GLY A 57 -4.98 13.56 -29.45
N SER A 58 -4.39 12.62 -28.71
CA SER A 58 -5.10 11.54 -28.03
C SER A 58 -5.08 11.71 -26.51
N ARG A 59 -6.09 11.13 -25.84
CA ARG A 59 -6.09 10.97 -24.37
C ARG A 59 -5.36 9.70 -23.93
N GLU A 60 -5.12 8.77 -24.86
CA GLU A 60 -4.43 7.51 -24.64
C GLU A 60 -3.02 7.59 -25.21
N GLY A 61 -2.02 7.17 -24.44
CA GLY A 61 -0.64 7.04 -24.94
C GLY A 61 -0.45 5.79 -25.78
N TYR A 62 0.75 5.62 -26.33
CA TYR A 62 1.08 4.44 -27.14
C TYR A 62 1.14 3.14 -26.31
N ASP A 63 0.99 2.02 -27.01
CA ASP A 63 0.97 0.68 -26.41
C ASP A 63 2.36 0.03 -26.41
N LEU A 64 3.03 0.05 -25.25
CA LEU A 64 4.28 -0.67 -24.96
C LEU A 64 4.06 -1.78 -23.92
N ARG A 65 2.87 -2.38 -23.89
CA ARG A 65 2.60 -3.50 -22.98
C ARG A 65 3.61 -4.63 -23.15
N GLU A 66 3.97 -5.27 -22.05
CA GLU A 66 4.89 -6.42 -22.03
C GLU A 66 6.27 -6.15 -22.67
N ALA A 67 6.63 -4.88 -22.89
CA ALA A 67 7.93 -4.51 -23.41
C ALA A 67 9.03 -4.83 -22.39
N ASP A 68 10.19 -5.25 -22.88
CA ASP A 68 11.37 -5.47 -22.07
C ASP A 68 12.30 -4.27 -22.16
N LEU A 69 12.28 -3.43 -21.13
CA LEU A 69 13.09 -2.23 -20.98
C LEU A 69 14.15 -2.43 -19.88
N TYR A 70 14.60 -3.67 -19.68
CA TYR A 70 15.64 -3.98 -18.69
C TYR A 70 16.89 -3.12 -18.91
N ARG A 71 17.25 -2.31 -17.90
CA ARG A 71 18.37 -1.36 -17.94
C ARG A 71 18.34 -0.37 -19.12
N ALA A 72 17.18 -0.09 -19.69
CA ALA A 72 17.03 0.98 -20.67
C ALA A 72 17.33 2.35 -20.05
N ASP A 73 17.94 3.24 -20.82
CA ASP A 73 18.11 4.64 -20.46
C ASP A 73 16.92 5.43 -21.00
N LEU A 74 16.06 5.92 -20.11
CA LEU A 74 14.86 6.70 -20.39
C LEU A 74 14.91 8.05 -19.65
N GLN A 75 16.12 8.55 -19.38
CA GLN A 75 16.31 9.84 -18.71
C GLN A 75 15.62 10.96 -19.49
N ASN A 76 14.85 11.79 -18.80
CA ASN A 76 14.07 12.89 -19.39
C ASN A 76 13.10 12.47 -20.51
N ALA A 77 12.75 11.19 -20.63
CA ALA A 77 11.81 10.71 -21.65
C ALA A 77 10.40 11.27 -21.43
N HIS A 78 9.70 11.58 -22.52
CA HIS A 78 8.31 12.02 -22.51
C HIS A 78 7.37 10.82 -22.71
N LEU A 79 6.86 10.28 -21.61
CA LEU A 79 6.07 9.03 -21.56
C LEU A 79 4.64 9.28 -21.05
N PHE A 80 4.06 10.44 -21.37
CA PHE A 80 2.73 10.83 -20.92
C PHE A 80 1.67 9.83 -21.39
N ALA A 81 0.84 9.35 -20.46
CA ALA A 81 -0.24 8.39 -20.69
C ALA A 81 0.20 7.04 -21.33
N LEU A 82 1.51 6.74 -21.35
CA LEU A 82 2.05 5.56 -22.01
C LEU A 82 1.57 4.28 -21.33
N ASN A 83 1.16 3.28 -22.12
CA ASN A 83 0.75 1.99 -21.59
C ASN A 83 1.95 1.04 -21.50
N LEU A 84 2.46 0.85 -20.28
CA LEU A 84 3.59 -0.02 -19.95
C LEU A 84 3.13 -1.24 -19.13
N ARG A 85 1.85 -1.60 -19.22
CA ARG A 85 1.31 -2.71 -18.43
C ARG A 85 2.05 -4.01 -18.75
N GLY A 86 2.51 -4.72 -17.72
CA GLY A 86 3.25 -5.97 -17.89
C GLY A 86 4.70 -5.79 -18.36
N ALA A 87 5.17 -4.56 -18.59
CA ALA A 87 6.53 -4.31 -19.04
C ALA A 87 7.56 -4.60 -17.94
N SER A 88 8.81 -4.83 -18.35
CA SER A 88 9.95 -4.93 -17.43
C SER A 88 10.77 -3.65 -17.47
N LEU A 89 10.65 -2.81 -16.43
CA LEU A 89 11.49 -1.62 -16.19
C LEU A 89 12.61 -1.89 -15.19
N MET A 90 12.96 -3.17 -14.99
CA MET A 90 13.95 -3.57 -14.00
C MET A 90 15.28 -2.87 -14.27
N LYS A 91 15.77 -2.12 -13.28
CA LYS A 91 16.99 -1.30 -13.35
C LYS A 91 17.02 -0.26 -14.47
N ALA A 92 15.86 0.11 -15.04
CA ALA A 92 15.76 1.19 -16.02
C ALA A 92 16.03 2.55 -15.36
N ASP A 93 16.57 3.49 -16.13
CA ASP A 93 16.85 4.85 -15.70
C ASP A 93 15.77 5.81 -16.21
N LEU A 94 14.83 6.20 -15.34
CA LEU A 94 13.72 7.10 -15.65
C LEU A 94 13.86 8.47 -14.95
N ARG A 95 15.11 8.88 -14.65
CA ARG A 95 15.34 10.17 -13.97
C ARG A 95 14.86 11.32 -14.84
N GLY A 96 14.07 12.22 -14.25
CA GLY A 96 13.45 13.34 -14.97
C GLY A 96 12.37 12.97 -15.99
N ALA A 97 12.03 11.67 -16.15
CA ALA A 97 11.04 11.24 -17.14
C ALA A 97 9.63 11.71 -16.76
N ASN A 98 8.82 12.02 -17.77
CA ASN A 98 7.41 12.36 -17.58
C ASN A 98 6.54 11.11 -17.71
N LEU A 99 6.16 10.49 -16.59
CA LEU A 99 5.25 9.34 -16.51
C LEU A 99 3.82 9.76 -16.15
N HIS A 100 3.48 11.05 -16.27
CA HIS A 100 2.15 11.52 -15.92
C HIS A 100 1.06 10.71 -16.65
N CYS A 101 0.08 10.19 -15.91
CA CYS A 101 -1.00 9.32 -16.40
C CYS A 101 -0.55 7.96 -17.01
N ALA A 102 0.71 7.56 -16.90
CA ALA A 102 1.20 6.30 -17.45
C ALA A 102 0.60 5.09 -16.70
N ASP A 103 0.44 3.97 -17.43
CA ASP A 103 -0.03 2.70 -16.86
C ASP A 103 1.15 1.77 -16.55
N LEU A 104 1.50 1.65 -15.27
CA LEU A 104 2.56 0.77 -14.76
C LEU A 104 2.01 -0.47 -14.04
N ARG A 105 0.75 -0.84 -14.30
CA ARG A 105 0.17 -2.05 -13.69
C ARG A 105 0.93 -3.29 -14.16
N ASP A 106 1.08 -4.29 -13.29
CA ASP A 106 1.84 -5.51 -13.58
C ASP A 106 3.28 -5.25 -14.10
N CYS A 107 3.88 -4.08 -13.83
CA CYS A 107 5.23 -3.76 -14.30
C CYS A 107 6.29 -4.22 -13.30
N ASN A 108 7.42 -4.74 -13.80
CA ASN A 108 8.58 -5.03 -12.95
C ASN A 108 9.41 -3.76 -12.75
N LEU A 109 9.30 -3.18 -11.55
CA LEU A 109 9.94 -1.92 -11.15
C LEU A 109 11.21 -2.12 -10.30
N LEU A 110 11.72 -3.36 -10.16
CA LEU A 110 12.85 -3.64 -9.28
C LEU A 110 14.10 -2.85 -9.69
N GLY A 111 14.62 -2.03 -8.78
CA GLY A 111 15.81 -1.22 -9.01
C GLY A 111 15.63 -0.05 -9.99
N VAL A 112 14.40 0.31 -10.35
CA VAL A 112 14.12 1.45 -11.22
C VAL A 112 14.59 2.77 -10.58
N ARG A 113 15.12 3.69 -11.39
CA ARG A 113 15.52 5.02 -10.95
C ARG A 113 14.48 6.05 -11.39
N LEU A 114 13.88 6.76 -10.44
CA LEU A 114 12.77 7.69 -10.68
C LEU A 114 13.05 9.09 -10.07
N GLU A 115 14.33 9.44 -9.86
CA GLU A 115 14.70 10.76 -9.34
C GLU A 115 14.19 11.87 -10.26
N GLY A 116 13.30 12.73 -9.75
CA GLY A 116 12.75 13.85 -10.52
C GLY A 116 11.73 13.45 -11.59
N ALA A 117 11.31 12.17 -11.64
CA ALA A 117 10.26 11.74 -12.55
C ALA A 117 8.90 12.34 -12.14
N ARG A 118 8.07 12.71 -13.12
CA ARG A 118 6.68 13.14 -12.88
C ARG A 118 5.79 11.91 -12.77
N LEU A 119 5.19 11.70 -11.59
CA LEU A 119 4.43 10.49 -11.25
C LEU A 119 2.94 10.75 -11.00
N ASP A 120 2.47 11.95 -11.35
CA ASP A 120 1.08 12.36 -11.15
C ASP A 120 0.14 11.42 -11.92
N ASN A 121 -0.93 10.93 -11.26
CA ASN A 121 -1.94 10.06 -11.86
C ASN A 121 -1.42 8.76 -12.51
N VAL A 122 -0.23 8.28 -12.15
CA VAL A 122 0.25 6.98 -12.58
C VAL A 122 -0.68 5.87 -12.08
N LEU A 123 -1.02 4.94 -12.96
CA LEU A 123 -1.78 3.75 -12.58
C LEU A 123 -0.84 2.68 -12.06
N TRP A 124 -0.90 2.45 -10.75
CA TRP A 124 -0.16 1.40 -10.07
C TRP A 124 -1.01 0.13 -9.95
N ASP A 125 -0.35 -1.03 -9.87
CA ASP A 125 -1.05 -2.25 -9.49
C ASP A 125 -1.26 -2.33 -7.98
N ARG A 126 -2.22 -3.16 -7.55
CA ARG A 126 -2.51 -3.40 -6.13
C ARG A 126 -1.36 -4.06 -5.38
N GLN A 127 -0.54 -4.85 -6.09
CA GLN A 127 0.59 -5.60 -5.55
C GLN A 127 1.72 -5.64 -6.58
N LEU A 128 2.96 -5.52 -6.14
CA LEU A 128 4.12 -5.78 -7.01
C LEU A 128 4.22 -7.27 -7.36
N ILE A 129 4.85 -7.57 -8.50
CA ILE A 129 5.11 -8.94 -8.96
C ILE A 129 5.89 -9.73 -7.90
N GLN A 130 6.90 -9.11 -7.29
CA GLN A 130 7.73 -9.71 -6.24
C GLN A 130 6.89 -10.05 -4.99
N GLU A 131 5.94 -9.20 -4.59
CA GLU A 131 5.05 -9.52 -3.48
C GLU A 131 4.20 -10.76 -3.79
N ARG A 132 3.65 -10.87 -5.01
CA ARG A 132 2.86 -12.05 -5.42
C ARG A 132 3.70 -13.31 -5.42
N ARG A 133 4.87 -13.27 -6.07
CA ARG A 133 5.83 -14.37 -6.12
C ARG A 133 6.28 -14.83 -4.73
N GLY A 134 6.55 -13.89 -3.83
CA GLY A 134 6.93 -14.20 -2.45
C GLY A 134 5.81 -14.88 -1.66
N ARG A 135 4.55 -14.47 -1.87
CA ARG A 135 3.40 -15.13 -1.24
C ARG A 135 3.16 -16.53 -1.79
N GLU A 136 3.34 -16.74 -3.09
CA GLU A 136 3.25 -18.06 -3.74
C GLU A 136 4.31 -19.01 -3.17
N ARG A 137 5.59 -18.60 -3.19
CA ARG A 137 6.68 -19.40 -2.60
C ARG A 137 6.49 -19.68 -1.12
N GLN A 138 5.93 -18.72 -0.38
CA GLN A 138 5.61 -18.92 1.04
C GLN A 138 4.51 -19.98 1.25
N ARG A 139 3.55 -20.12 0.32
CA ARG A 139 2.52 -21.17 0.34
C ARG A 139 3.10 -22.53 -0.01
N GLU A 140 4.07 -22.56 -0.92
CA GLU A 140 4.80 -23.77 -1.35
C GLU A 140 5.82 -24.26 -0.30
N GLY A 141 6.06 -23.48 0.76
CA GLY A 141 7.02 -23.83 1.82
C GLY A 141 8.46 -23.39 1.57
N HIS A 142 8.72 -22.70 0.46
CA HIS A 142 10.03 -22.14 0.10
C HIS A 142 10.32 -20.84 0.86
N ALA A 143 10.62 -20.95 2.15
CA ALA A 143 10.77 -19.79 3.05
C ALA A 143 11.91 -18.83 2.65
N GLU A 144 13.04 -19.34 2.16
CA GLU A 144 14.19 -18.52 1.76
C GLU A 144 13.90 -17.72 0.48
N GLY A 145 13.40 -18.37 -0.56
CA GLY A 145 13.01 -17.69 -1.81
C GLY A 145 11.89 -16.66 -1.58
N ALA A 146 10.94 -16.97 -0.68
CA ALA A 146 9.92 -16.01 -0.29
C ALA A 146 10.49 -14.78 0.44
N ARG A 147 11.50 -14.96 1.30
CA ARG A 147 12.17 -13.84 1.98
C ARG A 147 12.89 -12.92 0.99
N GLN A 148 13.60 -13.50 0.02
CA GLN A 148 14.25 -12.73 -1.06
C GLN A 148 13.24 -11.91 -1.85
N ASP A 149 12.10 -12.50 -2.22
CA ASP A 149 11.03 -11.78 -2.90
C ASP A 149 10.45 -10.63 -2.07
N PHE A 150 10.27 -10.84 -0.77
CA PHE A 150 9.80 -9.77 0.13
C PHE A 150 10.84 -8.66 0.33
N GLU A 151 12.14 -8.97 0.25
CA GLU A 151 13.22 -8.00 0.27
C GLU A 151 13.23 -7.15 -1.01
N GLU A 152 13.15 -7.78 -2.18
CA GLU A 152 13.04 -7.09 -3.48
C GLU A 152 11.78 -6.19 -3.54
N ALA A 153 10.64 -6.69 -3.03
CA ALA A 153 9.40 -5.93 -2.96
C ALA A 153 9.52 -4.74 -1.99
N GLU A 154 10.15 -4.93 -0.82
CA GLU A 154 10.41 -3.84 0.13
C GLU A 154 11.26 -2.74 -0.52
N GLU A 155 12.36 -3.10 -1.18
CA GLU A 155 13.24 -2.13 -1.83
C GLU A 155 12.48 -1.29 -2.86
N THR A 156 11.65 -1.95 -3.66
CA THR A 156 10.83 -1.31 -4.69
C THR A 156 9.79 -0.38 -4.07
N TYR A 157 9.04 -0.84 -3.06
CA TYR A 157 8.06 0.00 -2.36
C TYR A 157 8.70 1.20 -1.67
N ARG A 158 9.87 1.01 -1.05
CA ARG A 158 10.63 2.10 -0.41
C ARG A 158 11.08 3.14 -1.42
N ASN A 159 11.58 2.71 -2.58
CA ASN A 159 11.96 3.62 -3.65
C ASN A 159 10.74 4.42 -4.12
N LEU A 160 9.64 3.76 -4.49
CA LEU A 160 8.40 4.41 -4.93
C LEU A 160 7.88 5.42 -3.89
N ARG A 161 7.81 5.04 -2.61
CA ARG A 161 7.42 5.94 -1.52
C ARG A 161 8.28 7.19 -1.50
N LEU A 162 9.60 7.07 -1.45
CA LEU A 162 10.51 8.21 -1.33
C LEU A 162 10.40 9.17 -2.52
N ARG A 163 10.10 8.66 -3.72
CA ARG A 163 9.92 9.47 -4.93
C ARG A 163 8.58 10.19 -4.92
N LEU A 164 7.52 9.51 -4.51
CA LEU A 164 6.20 10.10 -4.36
C LEU A 164 6.15 11.14 -3.23
N GLU A 165 6.80 10.90 -2.09
CA GLU A 165 6.94 11.89 -1.01
C GLU A 165 7.65 13.15 -1.52
N LYS A 166 8.74 13.00 -2.30
CA LYS A 166 9.46 14.14 -2.89
C LYS A 166 8.63 14.89 -3.95
N ALA A 167 7.72 14.20 -4.62
CA ALA A 167 6.80 14.81 -5.58
C ALA A 167 5.56 15.46 -4.92
N GLY A 168 5.39 15.33 -3.60
CA GLY A 168 4.20 15.83 -2.89
C GLY A 168 2.96 14.93 -3.03
N LEU A 169 3.13 13.70 -3.53
CA LEU A 169 2.04 12.73 -3.74
C LEU A 169 1.83 11.87 -2.49
N PHE A 170 1.49 12.51 -1.37
CA PHE A 170 1.51 11.91 -0.03
C PHE A 170 0.51 10.77 0.17
N GLU A 171 -0.66 10.81 -0.45
CA GLU A 171 -1.64 9.72 -0.35
C GLU A 171 -1.11 8.41 -0.93
N GLN A 172 -0.53 8.47 -2.13
CA GLN A 172 0.07 7.30 -2.79
C GLN A 172 1.31 6.84 -2.04
N ALA A 173 2.15 7.78 -1.59
CA ALA A 173 3.30 7.48 -0.76
C ALA A 173 2.92 6.72 0.53
N GLY A 174 1.83 7.10 1.19
CA GLY A 174 1.30 6.41 2.38
C GLY A 174 0.86 4.97 2.09
N GLN A 175 0.25 4.73 0.92
CA GLN A 175 -0.10 3.36 0.50
C GLN A 175 1.15 2.50 0.30
N PHE A 176 2.19 3.04 -0.34
CA PHE A 176 3.46 2.34 -0.51
C PHE A 176 4.23 2.16 0.79
N PHE A 177 4.17 3.12 1.71
CA PHE A 177 4.72 2.99 3.06
C PHE A 177 4.08 1.82 3.82
N HIS A 178 2.75 1.71 3.79
CA HIS A 178 2.04 0.58 4.40
C HIS A 178 2.56 -0.75 3.85
N ARG A 179 2.68 -0.86 2.53
CA ARG A 179 3.19 -2.05 1.85
C ARG A 179 4.65 -2.36 2.18
N GLU A 180 5.52 -1.35 2.20
CA GLU A 180 6.92 -1.48 2.64
C GLU A 180 6.99 -2.12 4.03
N MET A 181 6.19 -1.63 4.99
CA MET A 181 6.17 -2.15 6.36
C MET A 181 5.64 -3.59 6.45
N VAL A 182 4.63 -3.92 5.63
CA VAL A 182 4.14 -5.31 5.52
C VAL A 182 5.23 -6.23 4.98
N MET A 183 5.99 -5.82 3.97
CA MET A 183 7.08 -6.63 3.42
C MET A 183 8.19 -6.87 4.45
N ARG A 184 8.62 -5.82 5.16
CA ARG A 184 9.57 -5.95 6.29
C ARG A 184 9.10 -6.96 7.33
N ARG A 185 7.82 -6.92 7.69
CA ARG A 185 7.26 -7.86 8.66
C ARG A 185 7.26 -9.31 8.13
N LEU A 186 7.02 -9.52 6.84
CA LEU A 186 6.97 -10.86 6.24
C LEU A 186 8.35 -11.52 6.17
N GLN A 187 9.43 -10.73 6.08
CA GLN A 187 10.81 -11.22 6.16
C GLN A 187 11.16 -11.79 7.56
N MET A 188 10.49 -11.32 8.62
CA MET A 188 10.76 -11.75 10.00
C MET A 188 10.32 -13.21 10.26
N PRO A 189 10.99 -13.94 11.18
CA PRO A 189 10.55 -15.26 11.62
C PRO A 189 9.11 -15.25 12.15
N ARG A 190 8.34 -16.33 11.90
CA ARG A 190 6.91 -16.40 12.28
C ARG A 190 6.69 -16.25 13.78
N LEU A 191 7.54 -16.84 14.62
CA LEU A 191 7.44 -16.84 16.09
C LEU A 191 8.26 -15.73 16.75
N SER A 192 8.33 -14.54 16.13
CA SER A 192 9.08 -13.41 16.68
C SER A 192 8.15 -12.40 17.38
N SER A 193 8.52 -11.98 18.59
CA SER A 193 7.83 -10.89 19.31
C SER A 193 7.81 -9.58 18.52
N ARG A 194 8.87 -9.28 17.77
CA ARG A 194 8.93 -8.11 16.87
C ARG A 194 7.92 -8.20 15.74
N ARG A 195 7.71 -9.40 15.18
CA ARG A 195 6.70 -9.64 14.15
C ARG A 195 5.30 -9.48 14.70
N LEU A 196 5.05 -9.99 15.91
CA LEU A 196 3.78 -9.82 16.61
C LEU A 196 3.49 -8.34 16.86
N LEU A 197 4.46 -7.59 17.39
CA LEU A 197 4.30 -6.15 17.63
C LEU A 197 4.02 -5.39 16.33
N SER A 198 4.75 -5.69 15.26
CA SER A 198 4.54 -5.07 13.95
C SER A 198 3.16 -5.41 13.37
N TRP A 199 2.68 -6.63 13.58
CA TRP A 199 1.32 -7.03 13.22
C TRP A 199 0.25 -6.29 14.04
N LEU A 200 0.47 -6.14 15.35
CA LEU A 200 -0.42 -5.36 16.22
C LEU A 200 -0.51 -3.90 15.75
N VAL A 201 0.61 -3.25 15.48
CA VAL A 201 0.63 -1.85 14.99
C VAL A 201 -0.13 -1.70 13.66
N ASP A 202 -0.01 -2.67 12.75
CA ASP A 202 -0.77 -2.70 11.49
C ASP A 202 -2.28 -2.87 11.75
N LEU A 203 -2.66 -3.77 12.65
CA LEU A 203 -4.04 -3.99 13.04
C LEU A 203 -4.67 -2.71 13.62
N PHE A 204 -3.99 -2.08 14.58
CA PHE A 204 -4.49 -0.91 15.30
C PHE A 204 -4.55 0.36 14.46
N SER A 205 -3.53 0.62 13.64
CA SER A 205 -3.33 1.93 13.00
C SER A 205 -2.99 1.88 11.52
N GLY A 206 -2.80 0.68 10.96
CA GLY A 206 -2.24 0.52 9.61
C GLY A 206 -0.89 1.19 9.49
N TYR A 207 0.00 1.02 10.49
CA TYR A 207 1.28 1.75 10.59
C TYR A 207 1.13 3.27 10.63
N GLY A 208 0.00 3.75 11.16
CA GLY A 208 -0.35 5.17 11.21
C GLY A 208 -0.72 5.77 9.85
N GLU A 209 -1.17 4.96 8.90
CA GLU A 209 -1.72 5.41 7.61
C GLU A 209 -3.24 5.24 7.51
N LYS A 210 -3.86 4.48 8.44
CA LYS A 210 -5.29 4.13 8.42
C LYS A 210 -5.99 4.57 9.71
N PRO A 211 -6.37 5.86 9.85
CA PRO A 211 -7.06 6.35 11.05
C PRO A 211 -8.37 5.61 11.34
N LEU A 212 -9.06 5.12 10.31
CA LEU A 212 -10.28 4.35 10.46
C LEU A 212 -10.07 3.03 11.24
N ASN A 213 -8.88 2.41 11.16
CA ASN A 213 -8.57 1.22 11.95
C ASN A 213 -8.61 1.53 13.45
N VAL A 214 -8.16 2.72 13.86
CA VAL A 214 -8.14 3.13 15.26
C VAL A 214 -9.58 3.32 15.77
N VAL A 215 -10.45 3.91 14.95
CA VAL A 215 -11.88 4.08 15.26
C VAL A 215 -12.58 2.72 15.37
N LEU A 216 -12.38 1.83 14.39
CA LEU A 216 -12.98 0.49 14.41
C LEU A 216 -12.48 -0.34 15.59
N PHE A 217 -11.19 -0.24 15.93
CA PHE A 217 -10.65 -0.89 17.11
C PHE A 217 -11.30 -0.33 18.40
N SER A 218 -11.46 0.99 18.50
CA SER A 218 -12.12 1.65 19.63
C SER A 218 -13.56 1.14 19.82
N LEU A 219 -14.35 1.12 18.74
CA LEU A 219 -15.72 0.62 18.75
C LEU A 219 -15.79 -0.87 19.12
N GLY A 220 -14.85 -1.67 18.61
CA GLY A 220 -14.73 -3.09 18.95
C GLY A 220 -14.39 -3.32 20.42
N LEU A 221 -13.48 -2.53 20.99
CA LEU A 221 -13.12 -2.62 22.41
C LEU A 221 -14.31 -2.22 23.30
N ILE A 222 -14.97 -1.11 22.98
CA ILE A 222 -16.19 -0.66 23.68
C ILE A 222 -17.24 -1.78 23.67
N PHE A 223 -17.55 -2.33 22.50
CA PHE A 223 -18.56 -3.38 22.42
C PHE A 223 -18.17 -4.65 23.19
N ALA A 224 -16.90 -5.06 23.11
CA ALA A 224 -16.40 -6.22 23.85
C ALA A 224 -16.44 -6.00 25.38
N CYS A 225 -16.03 -4.82 25.86
CA CYS A 225 -16.11 -4.47 27.28
C CYS A 225 -17.56 -4.36 27.75
N GLY A 226 -18.45 -3.73 26.98
CA GLY A 226 -19.89 -3.69 27.24
C GLY A 226 -20.52 -5.09 27.40
N LEU A 227 -20.14 -6.04 26.54
CA LEU A 227 -20.56 -7.44 26.67
C LEU A 227 -19.98 -8.10 27.92
N LEU A 228 -18.71 -7.87 28.24
CA LEU A 228 -18.09 -8.40 29.45
C LEU A 228 -18.77 -7.85 30.72
N TYR A 229 -19.13 -6.56 30.74
CA TYR A 229 -19.90 -5.95 31.81
C TYR A 229 -21.27 -6.58 31.97
N PHE A 230 -21.96 -6.84 30.86
CA PHE A 230 -23.24 -7.53 30.88
C PHE A 230 -23.15 -8.96 31.45
N LEU A 231 -22.04 -9.66 31.23
CA LEU A 231 -21.80 -11.02 31.74
C LEU A 231 -21.33 -11.05 33.21
N VAL A 232 -20.45 -10.12 33.60
CA VAL A 232 -19.86 -10.06 34.94
C VAL A 232 -20.79 -9.37 35.94
N GLY A 233 -21.64 -8.46 35.45
CA GLY A 233 -22.54 -7.63 36.24
C GLY A 233 -21.90 -6.31 36.67
N VAL A 234 -22.66 -5.23 36.52
CA VAL A 234 -22.31 -3.86 36.97
C VAL A 234 -23.48 -3.32 37.79
N ARG A 235 -23.27 -2.30 38.62
CA ARG A 235 -24.36 -1.71 39.43
C ARG A 235 -24.73 -0.32 38.96
N HIS A 236 -26.02 -0.04 38.89
CA HIS A 236 -26.57 1.31 38.81
C HIS A 236 -27.24 1.62 40.16
N GLY A 237 -26.55 2.36 41.03
CA GLY A 237 -26.94 2.48 42.44
C GLY A 237 -26.98 1.12 43.15
N ASP A 238 -28.16 0.71 43.63
CA ASP A 238 -28.40 -0.58 44.31
C ASP A 238 -28.88 -1.70 43.36
N LEU A 239 -29.16 -1.38 42.10
CA LEU A 239 -29.70 -2.35 41.13
C LEU A 239 -28.55 -3.08 40.41
N PRO A 240 -28.49 -4.43 40.47
CA PRO A 240 -27.57 -5.19 39.63
C PRO A 240 -28.07 -5.17 38.18
N LEU A 241 -27.23 -4.63 37.29
CA LEU A 241 -27.32 -4.72 35.85
C LEU A 241 -26.51 -5.94 35.39
N GLY A 242 -27.09 -6.78 34.55
CA GLY A 242 -26.42 -7.95 34.01
C GLY A 242 -27.40 -9.01 33.54
N LEU A 243 -26.87 -10.07 32.91
CA LEU A 243 -27.70 -11.16 32.41
C LEU A 243 -28.46 -11.84 33.55
N ALA A 244 -29.78 -11.69 33.55
CA ALA A 244 -30.68 -12.41 34.45
C ALA A 244 -31.62 -13.28 33.62
N LEU A 245 -31.42 -14.61 33.69
CA LEU A 245 -32.24 -15.60 32.97
C LEU A 245 -33.72 -15.59 33.40
N GLU A 246 -33.99 -15.05 34.59
CA GLU A 246 -35.34 -14.89 35.14
C GLU A 246 -36.06 -13.64 34.61
N ARG A 247 -35.34 -12.68 34.01
CA ARG A 247 -35.90 -11.45 33.45
C ARG A 247 -36.23 -11.63 31.96
N GLY A 248 -37.29 -10.97 31.50
CA GLY A 248 -37.69 -11.00 30.09
C GLY A 248 -36.62 -10.43 29.14
N LEU A 249 -36.65 -10.84 27.87
CA LEU A 249 -35.69 -10.42 26.83
C LEU A 249 -35.56 -8.89 26.71
N ALA A 250 -36.66 -8.15 26.83
CA ALA A 250 -36.64 -6.69 26.75
C ALA A 250 -35.88 -6.03 27.91
N ALA A 251 -35.88 -6.64 29.11
CA ALA A 251 -35.13 -6.14 30.25
C ALA A 251 -33.63 -6.41 30.07
N ASN A 252 -33.27 -7.64 29.67
CA ASN A 252 -31.87 -7.98 29.36
C ASN A 252 -31.29 -7.13 28.22
N LEU A 253 -32.09 -6.76 27.23
CA LEU A 253 -31.65 -5.86 26.16
C LEU A 253 -31.38 -4.43 26.67
N ARG A 254 -32.19 -3.92 27.60
CA ARG A 254 -31.93 -2.62 28.24
C ARG A 254 -30.66 -2.67 29.09
N ASP A 255 -30.51 -3.71 29.92
CA ASP A 255 -29.33 -3.90 30.76
C ASP A 255 -28.04 -4.00 29.89
N LEU A 256 -28.11 -4.63 28.71
CA LEU A 256 -27.02 -4.65 27.74
C LEU A 256 -26.70 -3.26 27.17
N LEU A 257 -27.72 -2.47 26.80
CA LEU A 257 -27.52 -1.10 26.31
C LEU A 257 -26.90 -0.20 27.39
N ASP A 258 -27.31 -0.36 28.64
CA ASP A 258 -26.73 0.37 29.79
C ASP A 258 -25.26 -0.03 30.02
N CYS A 259 -24.92 -1.31 29.85
CA CYS A 259 -23.53 -1.78 29.92
C CYS A 259 -22.67 -1.24 28.76
N ILE A 260 -23.23 -1.15 27.55
CA ILE A 260 -22.55 -0.53 26.40
C ILE A 260 -22.36 0.97 26.64
N TYR A 261 -23.39 1.66 27.15
CA TYR A 261 -23.29 3.07 27.53
C TYR A 261 -22.20 3.29 28.59
N TYR A 262 -22.16 2.45 29.62
CA TYR A 262 -21.12 2.49 30.64
C TYR A 262 -19.72 2.30 30.04
N SER A 263 -19.57 1.36 29.11
CA SER A 263 -18.32 1.13 28.39
C SER A 263 -17.90 2.34 27.54
N VAL A 264 -18.82 2.98 26.82
CA VAL A 264 -18.54 4.22 26.07
C VAL A 264 -17.98 5.30 27.02
N VAL A 265 -18.65 5.55 28.14
CA VAL A 265 -18.25 6.56 29.13
C VAL A 265 -16.91 6.21 29.79
N THR A 266 -16.67 4.94 30.10
CA THR A 266 -15.42 4.46 30.69
C THR A 266 -14.25 4.63 29.72
N PHE A 267 -14.47 4.27 28.45
CA PHE A 267 -13.49 4.40 27.38
C PHE A 267 -13.14 5.86 27.08
N THR A 268 -14.12 6.78 27.08
CA THR A 268 -13.89 8.19 26.71
C THR A 268 -13.46 9.09 27.86
N THR A 269 -13.92 8.82 29.09
CA THR A 269 -13.90 9.83 30.17
C THR A 269 -13.43 9.33 31.54
N LEU A 270 -12.60 8.27 31.61
CA LEU A 270 -12.15 7.67 32.89
C LEU A 270 -13.32 7.34 33.84
N GLY A 271 -14.52 7.16 33.28
CA GLY A 271 -15.77 7.47 33.95
C GLY A 271 -16.09 6.63 35.19
N TYR A 272 -16.36 7.34 36.29
CA TYR A 272 -17.19 6.87 37.40
C TYR A 272 -18.40 7.80 37.47
N GLY A 273 -19.49 7.42 36.78
CA GLY A 273 -20.79 8.09 36.84
C GLY A 273 -21.76 7.36 37.78
N ASP A 274 -23.02 7.22 37.39
CA ASP A 274 -24.07 6.51 38.15
C ASP A 274 -23.89 4.98 38.16
N ILE A 275 -23.12 4.46 37.21
CA ILE A 275 -22.82 3.05 37.07
C ILE A 275 -21.42 2.77 37.63
N THR A 276 -21.33 1.84 38.59
CA THR A 276 -20.08 1.51 39.28
C THR A 276 -19.68 0.05 39.08
N PRO A 277 -18.40 -0.21 38.74
CA PRO A 277 -17.91 -1.57 38.58
C PRO A 277 -17.64 -2.20 39.95
N HIS A 278 -18.09 -3.45 40.13
CA HIS A 278 -17.82 -4.24 41.33
C HIS A 278 -17.12 -5.55 40.99
N GLY A 279 -16.40 -6.12 41.97
CA GLY A 279 -15.72 -7.39 41.81
C GLY A 279 -14.78 -7.40 40.59
N LEU A 280 -14.97 -8.37 39.69
CA LEU A 280 -14.17 -8.55 38.48
C LEU A 280 -14.38 -7.46 37.42
N ALA A 281 -15.44 -6.64 37.51
CA ALA A 281 -15.66 -5.54 36.58
C ALA A 281 -14.66 -4.36 36.80
N ARG A 282 -14.10 -4.22 38.01
CA ARG A 282 -13.14 -3.15 38.34
C ARG A 282 -11.85 -3.21 37.52
N PRO A 283 -11.12 -4.33 37.46
CA PRO A 283 -9.92 -4.41 36.64
C PRO A 283 -10.22 -4.28 35.15
N ILE A 284 -11.40 -4.72 34.68
CA ILE A 284 -11.84 -4.53 33.29
C ILE A 284 -12.02 -3.05 32.98
N ALA A 285 -12.72 -2.31 33.86
CA ALA A 285 -12.90 -0.86 33.71
C ALA A 285 -11.59 -0.08 33.76
N ALA A 286 -10.67 -0.44 34.66
CA ALA A 286 -9.35 0.17 34.71
C ALA A 286 -8.55 -0.06 33.42
N PHE A 287 -8.59 -1.30 32.88
CA PHE A 287 -7.95 -1.63 31.60
C PHE A 287 -8.60 -0.88 30.43
N GLU A 288 -9.94 -0.84 30.38
CA GLU A 288 -10.68 -0.15 29.31
C GLU A 288 -10.39 1.34 29.30
N ALA A 289 -10.41 2.01 30.46
CA ALA A 289 -10.10 3.44 30.55
C ALA A 289 -8.65 3.74 30.14
N PHE A 290 -7.70 2.90 30.56
CA PHE A 290 -6.30 3.01 30.12
C PHE A 290 -6.17 2.83 28.60
N ALA A 291 -6.76 1.77 28.05
CA ALA A 291 -6.73 1.48 26.63
C ALA A 291 -7.43 2.58 25.80
N GLY A 292 -8.53 3.13 26.31
CA GLY A 292 -9.29 4.21 25.69
C GLY A 292 -8.47 5.50 25.60
N SER A 293 -7.85 5.92 26.70
CA SER A 293 -6.98 7.11 26.70
C SER A 293 -5.79 6.97 25.73
N PHE A 294 -5.16 5.80 25.69
CA PHE A 294 -4.08 5.51 24.73
C PHE A 294 -4.57 5.53 23.27
N THR A 295 -5.73 4.93 23.01
CA THR A 295 -6.29 4.83 21.66
C THR A 295 -6.73 6.20 21.13
N MET A 296 -7.28 7.06 21.99
CA MET A 296 -7.63 8.44 21.64
C MET A 296 -6.39 9.28 21.32
N ALA A 297 -5.33 9.17 22.12
CA ALA A 297 -4.06 9.81 21.82
C ALA A 297 -3.47 9.32 20.48
N LEU A 298 -3.49 8.00 20.25
CA LEU A 298 -3.05 7.42 18.98
C LEU A 298 -3.90 7.90 17.80
N PHE A 299 -5.23 8.00 17.96
CA PHE A 299 -6.13 8.52 16.94
C PHE A 299 -5.74 9.94 16.54
N VAL A 300 -5.53 10.84 17.52
CA VAL A 300 -5.10 12.22 17.25
C VAL A 300 -3.78 12.23 16.46
N VAL A 301 -2.79 11.44 16.88
CA VAL A 301 -1.49 11.38 16.18
C VAL A 301 -1.65 10.89 14.75
N VAL A 302 -2.39 9.80 14.53
CA VAL A 302 -2.58 9.21 13.19
C VAL A 302 -3.41 10.14 12.31
N PHE A 303 -4.44 10.77 12.87
CA PHE A 303 -5.30 11.71 12.17
C PHE A 303 -4.55 12.98 11.76
N VAL A 304 -3.81 13.60 12.69
CA VAL A 304 -2.98 14.77 12.40
C VAL A 304 -1.95 14.43 11.34
N LYS A 305 -1.19 13.34 11.51
CA LYS A 305 -0.21 12.89 10.52
C LYS A 305 -0.83 12.71 9.12
N LYS A 306 -2.06 12.19 9.05
CA LYS A 306 -2.78 11.97 7.78
C LYS A 306 -3.28 13.26 7.14
N MET A 307 -3.61 14.28 7.94
CA MET A 307 -4.12 15.57 7.46
C MET A 307 -3.00 16.57 7.12
N THR A 308 -1.84 16.48 7.79
CA THR A 308 -0.71 17.41 7.60
C THR A 308 0.27 16.97 6.53
N ARG A 309 0.10 15.78 5.95
CA ARG A 309 0.84 15.28 4.80
C ARG A 309 -0.04 15.46 3.56
#